data_AF-A0AAN8N9K9-F1
#
_entry.id   AF-A0AAN8N9K9-F1
#
_cell.length_a   1.000
_cell.length_b   1.000
_cell.length_c   1.000
_cell.angle_alpha   90.00
_cell.angle_beta   90.00
_cell.angle_gamma   90.00
#
_symmetry.space_group_name_H-M   'P 1'
#
loop_
_entity.id
_entity.type
_entity.pdbx_description
1 polymer ?
#
loop_
_entity_poly.entity_id
_entity_poly.type
_entity_poly.pdbx_seq_one_letter_code
_entity_poly.pdbx_strand_id
1 'polypeptide(L)'
;MPDLEPPPETAFDQYAEIKHPDIFPKALELLKHFLTDKSIPWVPNGTKDDVDLSTYQPDPPLPAPVCRGIGTFPKELTAEQILPVIHQLACRKYWDERYKHGFPSLRYSRKLVRFYAVQKGVGEGWFAIVAPRDFTGYSGHVKEVGEDGITRYYYLQTSAEFDDVPEVNGIVRGQTSLAGWVLEEGVEGVKCTYIVKFDPKGSIPGYLLEAVVKETPLCIARVRSFIEKKGLVPYVNMHDEFPGELRQEFLKNTAGEEAKFHDAEFQFVFSWFGAPGSFNIHFDDQWGSGVKIAAEEGTEGEDFELTKERGKVTVLVKDAAKDKKLRISVARA
;
A
#
# COMPACT_ATOMS: atom_id res chain seq x y z
N MET A 1 -19.24 -3.63 -19.26
CA MET A 1 -18.30 -4.76 -19.19
C MET A 1 -17.92 -4.91 -17.72
N PRO A 2 -17.64 -6.13 -17.23
CA PRO A 2 -17.21 -6.29 -15.85
C PRO A 2 -15.93 -5.48 -15.59
N ASP A 3 -15.73 -5.09 -14.33
CA ASP A 3 -14.48 -4.48 -13.86
C ASP A 3 -13.30 -5.40 -14.23
N LEU A 4 -12.08 -4.86 -14.33
CA LEU A 4 -10.90 -5.70 -14.54
C LEU A 4 -10.78 -6.67 -13.36
N GLU A 5 -10.64 -7.96 -13.67
CA GLU A 5 -10.50 -9.01 -12.67
C GLU A 5 -9.03 -9.19 -12.25
N PRO A 6 -8.77 -9.62 -11.00
CA PRO A 6 -7.42 -9.97 -10.58
C PRO A 6 -6.88 -11.11 -11.45
N PRO A 7 -5.57 -11.12 -11.77
CA PRO A 7 -4.97 -12.20 -12.55
C PRO A 7 -5.00 -13.51 -11.73
N PRO A 8 -4.92 -14.67 -12.40
CA PRO A 8 -4.78 -15.96 -11.71
C PRO A 8 -3.52 -15.98 -10.85
N GLU A 9 -3.53 -16.75 -9.76
CA GLU A 9 -2.40 -16.84 -8.82
C GLU A 9 -1.08 -17.23 -9.52
N THR A 10 -1.14 -18.04 -10.58
CA THR A 10 0.00 -18.45 -11.39
C THR A 10 0.72 -17.30 -12.09
N ALA A 11 0.07 -16.14 -12.27
CA ALA A 11 0.70 -14.94 -12.81
C ALA A 11 1.79 -14.37 -11.88
N PHE A 12 1.79 -14.76 -10.61
CA PHE A 12 2.79 -14.37 -9.61
C PHE A 12 3.82 -15.46 -9.37
N ASP A 13 3.79 -16.56 -10.13
CA ASP A 13 4.75 -17.63 -9.93
C ASP A 13 6.17 -17.21 -10.28
N GLN A 14 6.35 -16.21 -11.14
CA GLN A 14 7.64 -15.65 -11.51
C GLN A 14 7.58 -14.13 -11.43
N TYR A 15 8.73 -13.50 -11.18
CA TYR A 15 8.83 -12.06 -11.35
C TYR A 15 8.71 -11.70 -12.84
N ALA A 16 7.84 -10.73 -13.11
CA ALA A 16 7.65 -10.19 -14.44
C ALA A 16 8.79 -9.24 -14.83
N GLU A 17 8.94 -9.02 -16.13
CA GLU A 17 9.83 -7.98 -16.66
C GLU A 17 9.23 -6.58 -16.46
N ILE A 18 10.06 -5.61 -16.07
CA ILE A 18 9.65 -4.22 -15.91
C ILE A 18 9.62 -3.54 -17.28
N LYS A 19 8.42 -3.29 -17.83
CA LYS A 19 8.25 -2.61 -19.13
C LYS A 19 8.76 -1.16 -19.17
N HIS A 20 8.58 -0.39 -18.10
CA HIS A 20 8.98 1.02 -18.00
C HIS A 20 9.89 1.26 -16.78
N PRO A 21 11.17 0.85 -16.86
CA PRO A 21 12.06 0.79 -15.69
C PRO A 21 12.42 2.17 -15.10
N ASP A 22 12.20 3.24 -15.83
CA ASP A 22 12.52 4.62 -15.44
C ASP A 22 11.40 5.31 -14.65
N ILE A 23 10.16 4.84 -14.74
CA ILE A 23 8.99 5.51 -14.16
C ILE A 23 9.03 5.53 -12.62
N PHE A 24 9.27 4.38 -11.98
CA PHE A 24 9.32 4.32 -10.52
C PHE A 24 10.49 5.13 -9.93
N PRO A 25 11.74 5.01 -10.43
CA PRO A 25 12.84 5.87 -9.99
C PRO A 25 12.56 7.36 -10.16
N LYS A 26 11.99 7.80 -11.29
CA LYS A 26 11.63 9.21 -11.50
C LYS A 26 10.59 9.71 -10.49
N ALA A 27 9.60 8.87 -10.15
CA ALA A 27 8.60 9.23 -9.16
C ALA A 27 9.21 9.30 -7.74
N LEU A 28 10.17 8.43 -7.41
CA LEU A 28 10.90 8.51 -6.15
C LEU A 28 11.73 9.81 -6.07
N GLU A 29 12.45 10.18 -7.13
CA GLU A 29 13.20 11.44 -7.18
C GLU A 29 12.27 12.65 -7.07
N LEU A 30 11.10 12.59 -7.71
CA LEU A 30 10.08 13.63 -7.56
C LEU A 30 9.57 13.74 -6.11
N LEU A 31 9.35 12.61 -5.43
CA LEU A 31 8.96 12.59 -4.02
C LEU A 31 10.04 13.21 -3.14
N LYS A 32 11.30 12.83 -3.34
CA LYS A 32 12.44 13.39 -2.62
C LYS A 32 12.57 14.88 -2.85
N HIS A 33 12.42 15.34 -4.09
CA HIS A 33 12.40 16.76 -4.43
C HIS A 33 11.30 17.52 -3.66
N PHE A 34 10.06 17.03 -3.68
CA PHE A 34 8.96 17.66 -2.92
C PHE A 34 9.18 17.64 -1.39
N LEU A 35 9.90 16.64 -0.89
CA LEU A 35 10.20 16.48 0.53
C LEU A 35 11.29 17.45 1.00
N THR A 36 12.34 17.65 0.19
CA THR A 36 13.58 18.31 0.64
C THR A 36 13.80 19.71 0.09
N ASP A 37 13.20 20.05 -1.06
CA ASP A 37 13.38 21.37 -1.67
C ASP A 37 12.59 22.45 -0.91
N LYS A 38 13.33 23.29 -0.18
CA LYS A 38 12.80 24.41 0.61
C LYS A 38 12.36 25.60 -0.23
N SER A 39 12.69 25.63 -1.52
CA SER A 39 12.27 26.71 -2.43
C SER A 39 10.83 26.55 -2.92
N ILE A 40 10.23 25.36 -2.75
CA ILE A 40 8.85 25.10 -3.15
C ILE A 40 7.90 25.92 -2.26
N PRO A 41 7.10 26.84 -2.83
CA PRO A 41 6.23 27.73 -2.08
C PRO A 41 4.94 27.00 -1.66
N TRP A 42 5.06 26.07 -0.72
CA TRP A 42 3.91 25.40 -0.13
C TRP A 42 2.98 26.41 0.55
N VAL A 43 1.72 26.44 0.12
CA VAL A 43 0.67 27.26 0.72
C VAL A 43 -0.03 26.44 1.81
N PRO A 44 0.08 26.81 3.09
CA PRO A 44 -0.64 26.13 4.17
C PRO A 44 -2.16 26.29 3.99
N ASN A 45 -2.92 25.23 4.24
CA ASN A 45 -4.38 25.28 4.19
C ASN A 45 -5.05 24.69 5.45
N GLY A 46 -4.34 24.76 6.58
CA GLY A 46 -4.84 24.45 7.92
C GLY A 46 -4.35 23.11 8.47
N THR A 47 -4.85 22.77 9.65
CA THR A 47 -4.60 21.50 10.33
C THR A 47 -5.94 20.83 10.59
N LYS A 48 -6.04 19.53 10.32
CA LYS A 48 -7.22 18.73 10.62
C LYS A 48 -6.82 17.33 11.02
N ASP A 49 -7.47 16.81 12.07
CA ASP A 49 -7.19 15.48 12.64
C ASP A 49 -5.68 15.27 12.91
N ASP A 50 -5.02 16.30 13.45
CA ASP A 50 -3.57 16.36 13.71
C ASP A 50 -2.69 16.11 12.48
N VAL A 51 -3.18 16.48 11.30
CA VAL A 51 -2.42 16.50 10.04
C VAL A 51 -2.37 17.94 9.54
N ASP A 52 -1.15 18.45 9.40
CA ASP A 52 -0.87 19.74 8.79
C ASP A 52 -0.98 19.63 7.27
N LEU A 53 -1.81 20.48 6.69
CA LEU A 53 -2.17 20.44 5.28
C LEU A 53 -1.53 21.60 4.53
N SER A 54 -1.05 21.31 3.33
CA SER A 54 -0.53 22.33 2.42
C SER A 54 -0.67 21.91 0.96
N THR A 55 -0.69 22.90 0.07
CA THR A 55 -0.78 22.69 -1.37
C THR A 55 0.29 23.48 -2.11
N TYR A 56 0.67 23.02 -3.29
CA TYR A 56 1.56 23.72 -4.21
C TYR A 56 0.97 23.71 -5.61
N GLN A 57 0.88 24.89 -6.23
CA GLN A 57 0.46 25.07 -7.61
C GLN A 57 1.65 25.69 -8.39
N PRO A 58 2.29 24.96 -9.31
CA PRO A 58 3.36 25.53 -10.15
C PRO A 58 2.81 26.52 -11.18
N ASP A 59 3.71 27.19 -11.88
CA ASP A 59 3.43 28.01 -13.06
C ASP A 59 4.07 27.34 -14.30
N PRO A 60 3.31 26.93 -15.33
CA PRO A 60 1.85 27.03 -15.45
C PRO A 60 1.10 26.10 -14.47
N PRO A 61 -0.17 26.43 -14.13
CA PRO A 61 -0.94 25.67 -13.15
C PRO A 61 -1.25 24.25 -13.61
N LEU A 62 -1.17 23.31 -12.67
CA LEU A 62 -1.63 21.93 -12.85
C LEU A 62 -3.16 21.86 -12.77
N PRO A 63 -3.77 20.83 -13.40
CA PRO A 63 -5.20 20.56 -13.27
C PRO A 63 -5.65 20.46 -11.80
N ALA A 64 -4.84 19.81 -10.96
CA ALA A 64 -4.99 19.80 -9.51
C ALA A 64 -3.66 20.22 -8.88
N PRO A 65 -3.67 21.10 -7.85
CA PRO A 65 -2.45 21.42 -7.11
C PRO A 65 -1.89 20.16 -6.45
N VAL A 66 -0.57 20.12 -6.28
CA VAL A 66 0.09 19.10 -5.46
C VAL A 66 -0.38 19.28 -4.02
N CYS A 67 -0.86 18.23 -3.36
CA CYS A 67 -1.26 18.27 -1.96
C CYS A 67 -0.27 17.52 -1.08
N ARG A 68 -0.04 18.04 0.13
CA ARG A 68 0.84 17.46 1.15
C ARG A 68 0.15 17.45 2.50
N GLY A 69 0.24 16.32 3.18
CA GLY A 69 -0.09 16.14 4.59
C GLY A 69 1.16 15.80 5.38
N ILE A 70 1.29 16.35 6.58
CA ILE A 70 2.32 15.98 7.55
C ILE A 70 1.61 15.65 8.86
N GLY A 71 1.85 14.46 9.40
CA GLY A 71 1.32 14.03 10.69
C GLY A 71 2.26 13.06 11.39
N THR A 72 1.88 12.60 12.57
CA THR A 72 2.71 11.71 13.40
C THR A 72 1.88 10.50 13.86
N PHE A 73 2.52 9.34 13.84
CA PHE A 73 2.03 8.11 14.45
C PHE A 73 2.65 7.92 15.85
N PRO A 74 1.96 7.22 16.77
CA PRO A 74 2.46 6.95 18.13
C PRO A 74 3.87 6.35 18.15
N LYS A 75 4.64 6.68 19.18
CA LYS A 75 6.05 6.26 19.34
C LYS A 75 6.26 4.77 19.54
N GLU A 76 5.20 4.06 19.89
CA GLU A 76 5.20 2.61 20.04
C GLU A 76 5.17 1.88 18.68
N LEU A 77 4.86 2.60 17.60
CA LEU A 77 4.83 2.06 16.25
C LEU A 77 6.15 2.31 15.51
N THR A 78 6.53 1.37 14.65
CA THR A 78 7.62 1.51 13.69
C THR A 78 7.07 1.76 12.28
N ALA A 79 7.91 2.24 11.36
CA ALA A 79 7.51 2.42 9.97
C ALA A 79 7.11 1.08 9.32
N GLU A 80 7.81 0.00 9.65
CA GLU A 80 7.49 -1.37 9.17
C GLU A 80 6.15 -1.88 9.67
N GLN A 81 5.68 -1.44 10.84
CA GLN A 81 4.33 -1.76 11.34
C GLN A 81 3.24 -0.98 10.62
N ILE A 82 3.51 0.27 10.25
CA ILE A 82 2.52 1.16 9.62
C ILE A 82 2.35 0.82 8.13
N LEU A 83 3.46 0.54 7.43
CA LEU A 83 3.47 0.32 5.99
C LEU A 83 2.47 -0.75 5.49
N PRO A 84 2.32 -1.93 6.13
CA PRO A 84 1.33 -2.93 5.76
C PRO A 84 -0.10 -2.39 5.71
N VAL A 85 -0.48 -1.51 6.64
CA VAL A 85 -1.81 -0.90 6.64
C VAL A 85 -2.01 0.04 5.45
N ILE A 86 -0.93 0.73 5.03
CA ILE A 86 -0.94 1.65 3.90
C ILE A 86 -1.00 0.90 2.55
N HIS A 87 -0.13 -0.09 2.33
CA HIS A 87 0.03 -0.70 1.00
C HIS A 87 -0.90 -1.90 0.75
N GLN A 88 -1.39 -2.58 1.80
CA GLN A 88 -2.29 -3.70 1.64
C GLN A 88 -3.69 -3.22 1.24
N LEU A 89 -4.10 -3.59 0.04
CA LEU A 89 -5.34 -3.13 -0.58
C LEU A 89 -6.60 -3.55 0.21
N ALA A 90 -6.55 -4.69 0.89
CA ALA A 90 -7.64 -5.12 1.77
C ALA A 90 -7.80 -4.26 3.03
N CYS A 91 -6.75 -3.58 3.50
CA CYS A 91 -6.86 -2.56 4.55
C CYS A 91 -7.46 -1.29 3.98
N ARG A 92 -7.07 -0.93 2.74
CA ARG A 92 -7.40 0.35 2.12
C ARG A 92 -8.90 0.64 2.06
N LYS A 93 -9.75 -0.36 1.79
CA LYS A 93 -11.21 -0.17 1.76
C LYS A 93 -11.82 0.32 3.09
N TYR A 94 -11.10 0.18 4.20
CA TYR A 94 -11.59 0.53 5.53
C TYR A 94 -11.17 1.92 5.99
N TRP A 95 -10.09 2.46 5.43
CA TRP A 95 -9.59 3.79 5.79
C TRP A 95 -9.61 4.77 4.62
N ASP A 96 -9.75 4.34 3.37
CA ASP A 96 -9.90 5.20 2.19
C ASP A 96 -11.34 5.16 1.67
N GLU A 97 -12.14 6.18 2.04
CA GLU A 97 -13.56 6.26 1.68
C GLU A 97 -13.79 6.28 0.17
N ARG A 98 -12.82 6.77 -0.60
CA ARG A 98 -12.87 6.87 -2.06
C ARG A 98 -12.43 5.59 -2.74
N TYR A 99 -11.78 4.67 -2.05
CA TYR A 99 -11.35 3.42 -2.64
C TYR A 99 -12.56 2.50 -2.91
N LYS A 100 -12.62 1.94 -4.13
CA LYS A 100 -13.63 0.94 -4.53
C LYS A 100 -13.04 -0.46 -4.41
N HIS A 101 -12.01 -0.77 -5.18
CA HIS A 101 -11.29 -2.04 -5.16
C HIS A 101 -9.93 -1.89 -5.86
N GLY A 102 -9.15 -2.96 -5.92
CA GLY A 102 -7.86 -3.00 -6.57
C GLY A 102 -7.08 -4.25 -6.20
N PHE A 103 -6.05 -4.54 -6.97
CA PHE A 103 -5.20 -5.71 -6.79
C PHE A 103 -3.80 -5.45 -7.40
N PRO A 104 -2.76 -6.14 -6.91
CA PRO A 104 -1.53 -6.28 -7.68
C PRO A 104 -1.86 -7.08 -8.95
N SER A 105 -1.39 -6.65 -10.11
CA SER A 105 -1.61 -7.35 -11.38
C SER A 105 -0.35 -8.05 -11.90
N LEU A 106 0.85 -7.64 -11.45
CA LEU A 106 2.13 -8.32 -11.66
C LEU A 106 3.07 -8.00 -10.51
N ARG A 107 4.07 -8.85 -10.28
CA ARG A 107 5.14 -8.61 -9.32
C ARG A 107 6.48 -8.58 -10.06
N TYR A 108 7.31 -7.58 -9.76
CA TYR A 108 8.63 -7.39 -10.35
C TYR A 108 9.76 -7.73 -9.37
N SER A 109 9.47 -7.54 -8.09
CA SER A 109 10.27 -8.00 -6.97
C SER A 109 9.39 -8.07 -5.73
N ARG A 110 9.98 -8.46 -4.59
CA ARG A 110 9.31 -8.31 -3.29
C ARG A 110 8.82 -6.87 -3.04
N LYS A 111 9.59 -5.87 -3.46
CA LYS A 111 9.39 -4.44 -3.15
C LYS A 111 8.71 -3.66 -4.27
N LEU A 112 8.40 -4.26 -5.42
CA LEU A 112 7.85 -3.56 -6.57
C LEU A 112 6.79 -4.41 -7.29
N VAL A 113 5.60 -3.87 -7.42
CA VAL A 113 4.46 -4.51 -8.10
C VAL A 113 3.82 -3.58 -9.10
N ARG A 114 3.16 -4.16 -10.11
CA ARG A 114 2.15 -3.45 -10.91
C ARG A 114 0.85 -3.47 -10.13
N PHE A 115 0.23 -2.32 -9.93
CA PHE A 115 -1.08 -2.24 -9.28
C PHE A 115 -2.16 -1.87 -10.28
N TYR A 116 -3.38 -2.32 -9.98
CA TYR A 116 -4.62 -1.76 -10.50
C TYR A 116 -5.47 -1.31 -9.32
N ALA A 117 -6.04 -0.11 -9.37
CA ALA A 117 -6.92 0.39 -8.31
C ALA A 117 -8.02 1.27 -8.89
N VAL A 118 -9.22 1.14 -8.33
CA VAL A 118 -10.41 1.90 -8.71
C VAL A 118 -10.86 2.75 -7.54
N GLN A 119 -11.13 4.02 -7.82
CA GLN A 119 -11.78 4.96 -6.91
C GLN A 119 -13.24 5.16 -7.32
N LYS A 120 -14.10 5.35 -6.31
CA LYS A 120 -15.52 5.62 -6.46
C LYS A 120 -15.74 6.94 -7.21
N GLY A 121 -16.80 6.98 -8.02
CA GLY A 121 -17.33 8.22 -8.57
C GLY A 121 -18.13 9.01 -7.54
N VAL A 122 -18.72 10.12 -7.98
CA VAL A 122 -19.69 10.90 -7.18
C VAL A 122 -21.06 10.76 -7.81
N GLY A 123 -22.03 10.31 -7.02
CA GLY A 123 -23.36 9.93 -7.50
C GLY A 123 -23.39 8.51 -8.11
N GLU A 124 -24.60 7.98 -8.32
CA GLU A 124 -24.80 6.63 -8.85
C GLU A 124 -25.93 6.62 -9.90
N GLY A 125 -25.83 5.71 -10.88
CA GLY A 125 -26.82 5.55 -11.94
C GLY A 125 -26.97 6.80 -12.81
N TRP A 126 -28.23 7.17 -13.09
CA TRP A 126 -28.55 8.36 -13.90
C TRP A 126 -28.23 9.70 -13.20
N PHE A 127 -27.87 9.67 -11.90
CA PHE A 127 -27.42 10.81 -11.11
C PHE A 127 -25.89 10.89 -10.97
N ALA A 128 -25.12 10.14 -11.78
CA ALA A 128 -23.66 10.22 -11.76
C ALA A 128 -23.19 11.63 -12.13
N ILE A 129 -22.62 12.33 -11.15
CA ILE A 129 -22.02 13.67 -11.31
C ILE A 129 -20.61 13.54 -11.85
N VAL A 130 -19.87 12.53 -11.35
CA VAL A 130 -18.51 12.27 -11.78
C VAL A 130 -18.25 10.77 -11.83
N ALA A 131 -17.78 10.26 -12.98
CA ALA A 131 -17.51 8.83 -13.17
C ALA A 131 -16.42 8.29 -12.22
N PRO A 132 -16.39 6.97 -11.91
CA PRO A 132 -15.26 6.33 -11.24
C PRO A 132 -13.94 6.54 -11.97
N ARG A 133 -12.82 6.44 -11.24
CA ARG A 133 -11.47 6.47 -11.84
C ARG A 133 -10.73 5.18 -11.60
N ASP A 134 -10.03 4.68 -12.60
CA ASP A 134 -9.02 3.66 -12.40
C ASP A 134 -7.61 4.22 -12.56
N PHE A 135 -6.67 3.55 -11.91
CA PHE A 135 -5.25 3.85 -11.93
C PHE A 135 -4.49 2.54 -12.09
N THR A 136 -3.52 2.56 -12.98
CA THR A 136 -2.57 1.46 -13.16
C THR A 136 -1.16 2.02 -13.25
N GLY A 137 -0.18 1.26 -12.77
CA GLY A 137 1.18 1.74 -12.64
C GLY A 137 2.02 0.89 -11.71
N TYR A 138 3.09 1.49 -11.20
CA TYR A 138 4.01 0.86 -10.26
C TYR A 138 3.72 1.31 -8.84
N SER A 139 3.75 0.36 -7.90
CA SER A 139 3.81 0.66 -6.47
C SER A 139 4.96 -0.09 -5.82
N GLY A 140 5.71 0.58 -4.98
CA GLY A 140 6.88 -0.04 -4.39
C GLY A 140 7.47 0.67 -3.20
N HIS A 141 8.47 0.00 -2.61
CA HIS A 141 9.09 0.37 -1.34
C HIS A 141 10.57 0.65 -1.51
N VAL A 142 11.05 1.69 -0.83
CA VAL A 142 12.47 2.01 -0.71
C VAL A 142 12.77 2.39 0.74
N LYS A 143 13.89 1.91 1.26
CA LYS A 143 14.43 2.31 2.57
C LYS A 143 15.80 2.90 2.36
N GLU A 144 16.02 4.09 2.89
CA GLU A 144 17.29 4.80 2.80
C GLU A 144 17.63 5.44 4.14
N VAL A 145 18.92 5.58 4.43
CA VAL A 145 19.41 6.41 5.52
C VAL A 145 19.89 7.72 4.89
N GLY A 146 19.28 8.84 5.28
CA GLY A 146 19.69 10.15 4.79
C GLY A 146 21.06 10.58 5.33
N GLU A 147 21.64 11.61 4.73
CA GLU A 147 22.90 12.22 5.22
C GLU A 147 22.74 12.81 6.63
N ASP A 148 21.50 13.15 7.02
CA ASP A 148 21.12 13.56 8.36
C ASP A 148 21.02 12.40 9.37
N GLY A 149 21.32 11.17 8.94
CA GLY A 149 21.24 9.96 9.76
C GLY A 149 19.81 9.45 9.98
N ILE A 150 18.80 10.12 9.41
CA ILE A 150 17.39 9.71 9.57
C ILE A 150 17.08 8.58 8.59
N THR A 151 16.58 7.46 9.11
CA THR A 151 16.08 6.37 8.28
C THR A 151 14.70 6.74 7.74
N ARG A 152 14.56 6.70 6.42
CA ARG A 152 13.34 7.02 5.69
C ARG A 152 12.82 5.79 4.97
N TYR A 153 11.54 5.53 5.16
CA TYR A 153 10.81 4.49 4.46
C TYR A 153 9.85 5.15 3.49
N TYR A 154 10.06 4.88 2.21
CA TYR A 154 9.24 5.37 1.12
C TYR A 154 8.30 4.26 0.66
N TYR A 155 7.03 4.61 0.50
CA TYR A 155 6.09 3.83 -0.29
C TYR A 155 5.40 4.77 -1.27
N LEU A 156 5.45 4.49 -2.56
CA LEU A 156 4.82 5.34 -3.54
C LEU A 156 4.12 4.56 -4.64
N GLN A 157 3.11 5.21 -5.22
CA GLN A 157 2.42 4.77 -6.43
C GLN A 157 2.60 5.82 -7.53
N THR A 158 2.80 5.37 -8.76
CA THR A 158 2.90 6.23 -9.95
C THR A 158 2.33 5.53 -11.17
N SER A 159 1.68 6.27 -12.05
CA SER A 159 1.00 5.75 -13.23
C SER A 159 1.98 5.40 -14.35
N ALA A 160 1.72 4.28 -15.02
CA ALA A 160 2.37 3.89 -16.26
C ALA A 160 1.34 3.26 -17.20
N GLU A 161 1.57 3.36 -18.50
CA GLU A 161 0.67 2.81 -19.52
C GLU A 161 1.09 1.40 -19.88
N PHE A 162 0.13 0.48 -20.01
CA PHE A 162 0.40 -0.91 -20.33
C PHE A 162 -0.59 -1.40 -21.38
N ASP A 163 -0.09 -1.95 -22.49
CA ASP A 163 -0.92 -2.44 -23.60
C ASP A 163 -1.92 -3.52 -23.17
N ASP A 164 -1.58 -4.28 -22.12
CA ASP A 164 -2.40 -5.35 -21.56
C ASP A 164 -3.41 -4.87 -20.49
N VAL A 165 -3.51 -3.56 -20.25
CA VAL A 165 -4.45 -2.96 -19.29
C VAL A 165 -5.30 -1.87 -19.99
N PRO A 166 -6.34 -2.28 -20.74
CA PRO A 166 -7.16 -1.35 -21.52
C PRO A 166 -7.98 -0.40 -20.63
N GLU A 167 -8.53 0.65 -21.23
CA GLU A 167 -9.54 1.49 -20.59
C GLU A 167 -10.85 0.72 -20.39
N VAL A 168 -11.54 0.97 -19.28
CA VAL A 168 -12.81 0.33 -18.94
C VAL A 168 -13.95 1.29 -19.21
N ASN A 169 -14.92 0.88 -20.03
CA ASN A 169 -16.08 1.71 -20.36
C ASN A 169 -16.85 2.12 -19.09
N GLY A 170 -17.11 3.42 -18.94
CA GLY A 170 -17.77 4.01 -17.77
C GLY A 170 -16.83 4.40 -16.63
N ILE A 171 -15.53 4.15 -16.79
CA ILE A 171 -14.47 4.52 -15.85
C ILE A 171 -13.47 5.41 -16.57
N VAL A 172 -13.03 6.49 -15.92
CA VAL A 172 -12.00 7.40 -16.46
C VAL A 172 -10.62 6.96 -16.00
N ARG A 173 -9.68 6.74 -16.93
CA ARG A 173 -8.28 6.47 -16.58
C ARG A 173 -7.63 7.72 -16.00
N GLY A 174 -7.38 7.71 -14.69
CA GLY A 174 -6.68 8.79 -14.00
C GLY A 174 -5.16 8.65 -14.15
N GLN A 175 -4.44 9.76 -13.95
CA GLN A 175 -2.98 9.79 -14.01
C GLN A 175 -2.41 10.27 -12.68
N THR A 176 -1.67 9.41 -11.99
CA THR A 176 -0.95 9.76 -10.77
C THR A 176 0.53 9.89 -11.08
N SER A 177 1.06 11.12 -11.12
CA SER A 177 2.52 11.29 -11.23
C SER A 177 3.23 10.78 -9.99
N LEU A 178 2.61 11.01 -8.83
CA LEU A 178 3.12 10.60 -7.53
C LEU A 178 1.97 10.51 -6.52
N ALA A 179 1.90 9.40 -5.79
CA ALA A 179 1.22 9.30 -4.51
C ALA A 179 2.21 8.66 -3.53
N GLY A 180 2.96 9.48 -2.80
CA GLY A 180 4.14 9.04 -2.04
C GLY A 180 4.03 9.30 -0.55
N TRP A 181 4.26 8.25 0.22
CA TRP A 181 4.36 8.23 1.67
C TRP A 181 5.83 8.20 2.07
N VAL A 182 6.21 9.02 3.03
CA VAL A 182 7.53 9.04 3.66
C VAL A 182 7.35 8.89 5.16
N LEU A 183 7.89 7.82 5.73
CA LEU A 183 7.88 7.56 7.16
C LEU A 183 9.30 7.76 7.70
N GLU A 184 9.44 8.66 8.66
CA GLU A 184 10.68 9.02 9.32
C GLU A 184 10.57 8.61 10.79
N GLU A 185 11.32 7.60 11.21
CA GLU A 185 11.34 7.16 12.61
C GLU A 185 12.10 8.18 13.47
N GLY A 186 11.51 8.58 14.60
CA GLY A 186 12.09 9.55 15.52
C GLY A 186 11.69 9.32 16.98
N VAL A 187 12.26 10.14 17.86
CA VAL A 187 12.06 10.02 19.33
C VAL A 187 10.60 10.22 19.73
N GLU A 188 9.89 11.13 19.05
CA GLU A 188 8.48 11.45 19.29
C GLU A 188 7.51 10.52 18.54
N GLY A 189 8.04 9.50 17.85
CA GLY A 189 7.32 8.55 17.03
C GLY A 189 7.60 8.69 15.53
N VAL A 190 6.71 8.14 14.71
CA VAL A 190 6.94 8.06 13.26
C VAL A 190 6.28 9.25 12.58
N LYS A 191 7.09 10.20 12.13
CA LYS A 191 6.61 11.30 11.30
C LYS A 191 6.25 10.74 9.93
N CYS A 192 5.06 11.07 9.45
CA CYS A 192 4.56 10.65 8.15
C CYS A 192 4.27 11.87 7.28
N THR A 193 4.87 11.91 6.10
CA THR A 193 4.57 12.89 5.07
C THR A 193 3.92 12.18 3.88
N TYR A 194 2.73 12.62 3.47
CA TYR A 194 2.03 12.09 2.30
C TYR A 194 1.86 13.17 1.25
N ILE A 195 2.45 12.97 0.06
CA ILE A 195 2.48 13.94 -1.05
C ILE A 195 1.84 13.32 -2.27
N VAL A 196 0.88 14.03 -2.89
CA VAL A 196 0.20 13.55 -4.08
C VAL A 196 0.21 14.61 -5.17
N LYS A 197 0.70 14.22 -6.35
CA LYS A 197 0.59 14.93 -7.62
C LYS A 197 -0.17 14.05 -8.60
N PHE A 198 -1.38 14.46 -8.95
CA PHE A 198 -2.26 13.69 -9.81
C PHE A 198 -3.02 14.60 -10.77
N ASP A 199 -3.44 14.02 -11.88
CA ASP A 199 -4.41 14.55 -12.82
C ASP A 199 -5.56 13.54 -12.88
N PRO A 200 -6.73 13.88 -12.31
CA PRO A 200 -7.84 12.94 -12.26
C PRO A 200 -8.53 12.73 -13.62
N LYS A 201 -8.14 13.52 -14.64
CA LYS A 201 -8.71 13.55 -16.00
C LYS A 201 -10.23 13.79 -16.02
N GLY A 202 -10.74 14.02 -17.23
CA GLY A 202 -12.15 14.30 -17.46
C GLY A 202 -12.63 15.61 -16.81
N SER A 203 -13.94 15.80 -16.79
CA SER A 203 -14.57 17.00 -16.24
C SER A 203 -14.94 16.79 -14.77
N ILE A 204 -14.31 17.54 -13.86
CA ILE A 204 -14.62 17.54 -12.43
C ILE A 204 -15.00 18.96 -12.02
N PRO A 205 -16.18 19.17 -11.40
CA PRO A 205 -16.52 20.46 -10.81
C PRO A 205 -15.46 20.94 -9.82
N GLY A 206 -15.07 22.21 -9.89
CA GLY A 206 -13.97 22.77 -9.09
C GLY A 206 -14.09 22.51 -7.59
N TYR A 207 -15.30 22.65 -7.03
CA TYR A 207 -15.54 22.40 -5.61
C TYR A 207 -15.31 20.93 -5.18
N LEU A 208 -15.58 19.96 -6.08
CA LEU A 208 -15.28 18.55 -5.82
C LEU A 208 -13.79 18.29 -5.90
N LEU A 209 -13.11 18.92 -6.86
CA LEU A 209 -11.66 18.82 -6.98
C LEU A 209 -10.96 19.39 -5.74
N GLU A 210 -11.40 20.56 -5.25
CA GLU A 210 -10.90 21.15 -4.01
C GLU A 210 -11.12 20.25 -2.79
N ALA A 211 -12.28 19.60 -2.70
CA ALA A 211 -12.55 18.63 -1.63
C ALA A 211 -11.57 17.44 -1.71
N VAL A 212 -11.37 16.87 -2.90
CA VAL A 212 -10.41 15.77 -3.11
C VAL A 212 -8.98 16.16 -2.72
N VAL A 213 -8.54 17.35 -3.12
CA VAL A 213 -7.21 17.89 -2.78
C VAL A 213 -7.03 18.05 -1.27
N LYS A 214 -8.07 18.51 -0.55
CA LYS A 214 -8.02 18.67 0.91
C LYS A 214 -8.09 17.34 1.67
N GLU A 215 -8.87 16.38 1.17
CA GLU A 215 -9.10 15.10 1.84
C GLU A 215 -8.02 14.04 1.59
N THR A 216 -7.34 14.10 0.45
CA THR A 216 -6.28 13.15 0.09
C THR A 216 -5.18 13.05 1.16
N PRO A 217 -4.58 14.15 1.64
CA PRO A 217 -3.56 14.09 2.70
C PRO A 217 -4.06 13.57 4.06
N LEU A 218 -5.38 13.62 4.32
CA LEU A 218 -5.98 13.10 5.56
C LEU A 218 -5.96 11.56 5.64
N CYS A 219 -5.55 10.86 4.58
CA CYS A 219 -5.29 9.43 4.65
C CYS A 219 -4.33 9.06 5.79
N ILE A 220 -3.40 9.96 6.19
CA ILE A 220 -2.53 9.76 7.36
C ILE A 220 -3.38 9.55 8.64
N ALA A 221 -4.30 10.47 8.93
CA ALA A 221 -5.18 10.38 10.09
C ALA A 221 -6.07 9.14 10.02
N ARG A 222 -6.58 8.81 8.83
CA ARG A 222 -7.45 7.63 8.64
C ARG A 222 -6.70 6.32 8.87
N VAL A 223 -5.45 6.20 8.42
CA VAL A 223 -4.57 5.05 8.71
C VAL A 223 -4.26 4.98 10.21
N ARG A 224 -3.97 6.10 10.87
CA ARG A 224 -3.77 6.15 12.33
C ARG A 224 -5.01 5.66 13.08
N SER A 225 -6.19 6.19 12.74
CA SER A 225 -7.46 5.73 13.32
C SER A 225 -7.78 4.27 13.02
N PHE A 226 -7.36 3.73 11.86
CA PHE A 226 -7.47 2.31 11.58
C PHE A 226 -6.65 1.51 12.60
N ILE A 227 -5.37 1.85 12.77
CA ILE A 227 -4.46 1.14 13.67
C ILE A 227 -4.96 1.23 15.12
N GLU A 228 -5.38 2.41 15.57
CA GLU A 228 -5.93 2.60 16.93
C GLU A 228 -7.15 1.71 17.21
N LYS A 229 -8.03 1.55 16.22
CA LYS A 229 -9.30 0.81 16.39
C LYS A 229 -9.20 -0.68 16.11
N LYS A 230 -8.26 -1.11 15.26
CA LYS A 230 -8.18 -2.48 14.74
C LYS A 230 -6.87 -3.20 15.03
N GLY A 231 -5.86 -2.43 15.44
CA GLY A 231 -4.52 -2.93 15.58
C GLY A 231 -3.81 -3.05 14.24
N LEU A 232 -2.67 -3.71 14.30
CA LEU A 232 -1.88 -4.10 13.16
C LEU A 232 -2.47 -5.36 12.52
N VAL A 233 -2.35 -5.41 11.20
CA VAL A 233 -2.58 -6.62 10.41
C VAL A 233 -1.31 -7.46 10.39
N PRO A 234 -1.36 -8.78 10.15
CA PRO A 234 -0.17 -9.60 10.08
C PRO A 234 0.66 -9.19 8.86
N TYR A 235 1.98 -9.22 9.00
CA TYR A 235 2.89 -8.72 7.97
C TYR A 235 4.27 -9.34 8.06
N VAL A 236 5.01 -9.32 6.95
CA VAL A 236 6.45 -9.57 6.93
C VAL A 236 7.14 -8.21 6.70
N ASN A 237 8.12 -7.86 7.52
CA ASN A 237 8.87 -6.60 7.36
C ASN A 237 9.41 -6.48 5.94
N MET A 238 9.03 -5.43 5.21
CA MET A 238 9.27 -5.30 3.77
C MET A 238 10.76 -5.21 3.44
N HIS A 239 11.55 -4.67 4.36
CA HIS A 239 12.99 -4.42 4.15
C HIS A 239 13.91 -5.42 4.83
N ASP A 240 13.38 -6.44 5.51
CA ASP A 240 14.19 -7.55 6.03
C ASP A 240 14.70 -8.46 4.91
N GLU A 241 15.77 -9.21 5.18
CA GLU A 241 16.18 -10.30 4.31
C GLU A 241 15.06 -11.34 4.21
N PHE A 242 14.86 -11.87 3.00
CA PHE A 242 13.80 -12.84 2.75
C PHE A 242 14.37 -14.04 2.00
N PRO A 243 14.21 -15.26 2.53
CA PRO A 243 14.70 -16.46 1.87
C PRO A 243 13.76 -16.83 0.71
N GLY A 244 14.25 -16.62 -0.52
CA GLY A 244 13.58 -17.06 -1.74
C GLY A 244 12.81 -15.95 -2.47
N GLU A 245 11.85 -16.36 -3.28
CA GLU A 245 11.12 -15.45 -4.17
C GLU A 245 9.67 -15.31 -3.73
N LEU A 246 9.27 -14.09 -3.36
CA LEU A 246 7.90 -13.79 -2.97
C LEU A 246 6.98 -13.89 -4.18
N ARG A 247 5.96 -14.74 -4.11
CA ARG A 247 4.91 -14.81 -5.13
C ARG A 247 3.76 -13.89 -4.75
N GLN A 248 3.11 -14.22 -3.64
CA GLN A 248 1.90 -13.56 -3.19
C GLN A 248 2.01 -13.16 -1.73
N GLU A 249 1.56 -11.95 -1.47
CA GLU A 249 1.47 -11.37 -0.14
C GLU A 249 0.24 -10.49 -0.15
N PHE A 250 -0.86 -11.00 0.40
CA PHE A 250 -2.10 -10.24 0.47
C PHE A 250 -2.87 -10.56 1.73
N LEU A 251 -3.57 -9.56 2.22
CA LEU A 251 -4.58 -9.72 3.25
C LEU A 251 -5.92 -10.03 2.59
N LYS A 252 -6.56 -11.10 3.02
CA LYS A 252 -7.95 -11.44 2.67
C LYS A 252 -8.86 -10.99 3.79
N ASN A 253 -9.97 -10.36 3.44
CA ASN A 253 -11.05 -10.14 4.40
C ASN A 253 -11.93 -11.39 4.48
N THR A 254 -11.95 -12.07 5.62
CA THR A 254 -12.75 -13.29 5.82
C THR A 254 -14.23 -13.01 6.07
N ALA A 255 -14.58 -11.79 6.45
CA ALA A 255 -15.97 -11.35 6.65
C ALA A 255 -16.73 -11.01 5.34
N GLY A 256 -16.10 -11.14 4.17
CA GLY A 256 -16.70 -10.84 2.87
C GLY A 256 -16.48 -9.40 2.40
N GLU A 257 -16.69 -9.11 1.11
CA GLU A 257 -16.30 -7.80 0.55
C GLU A 257 -17.10 -6.62 1.12
N GLU A 258 -18.39 -6.85 1.40
CA GLU A 258 -19.35 -5.89 1.96
C GLU A 258 -19.26 -5.71 3.48
N ALA A 259 -18.31 -6.37 4.15
CA ALA A 259 -18.16 -6.27 5.60
C ALA A 259 -17.91 -4.82 6.02
N LYS A 260 -18.63 -4.37 7.06
CA LYS A 260 -18.38 -3.06 7.66
C LYS A 260 -17.03 -3.05 8.38
N PHE A 261 -16.53 -1.85 8.67
CA PHE A 261 -15.29 -1.66 9.41
C PHE A 261 -15.20 -2.55 10.66
N HIS A 262 -16.26 -2.62 11.49
CA HIS A 262 -16.24 -3.41 12.73
C HIS A 262 -16.17 -4.92 12.52
N ASP A 263 -16.74 -5.42 11.41
CA ASP A 263 -16.80 -6.83 11.07
C ASP A 263 -15.54 -7.31 10.32
N ALA A 264 -14.64 -6.40 9.94
CA ALA A 264 -13.41 -6.71 9.24
C ALA A 264 -12.55 -7.72 10.02
N GLU A 265 -12.33 -8.87 9.40
CA GLU A 265 -11.45 -9.94 9.88
C GLU A 265 -10.44 -10.27 8.80
N PHE A 266 -9.17 -10.36 9.16
CA PHE A 266 -8.09 -10.53 8.20
C PHE A 266 -7.46 -11.91 8.30
N GLN A 267 -7.18 -12.50 7.15
CA GLN A 267 -6.28 -13.63 6.99
C GLN A 267 -5.14 -13.18 6.07
N PHE A 268 -3.91 -13.23 6.57
CA PHE A 268 -2.74 -12.97 5.75
C PHE A 268 -2.38 -14.24 4.98
N VAL A 269 -2.34 -14.18 3.66
CA VAL A 269 -1.93 -15.28 2.79
C VAL A 269 -0.59 -14.93 2.18
N PHE A 270 0.37 -15.82 2.39
CA PHE A 270 1.76 -15.62 2.01
C PHE A 270 2.28 -16.83 1.26
N SER A 271 2.73 -16.64 0.02
CA SER A 271 3.30 -17.70 -0.82
C SER A 271 4.61 -17.29 -1.44
N TRP A 272 5.58 -18.20 -1.46
CA TRP A 272 6.92 -17.97 -2.00
C TRP A 272 7.53 -19.26 -2.55
N PHE A 273 8.60 -19.13 -3.34
CA PHE A 273 9.51 -20.25 -3.62
C PHE A 273 10.55 -20.35 -2.51
N GLY A 274 10.62 -21.50 -1.85
CA GLY A 274 11.51 -21.73 -0.72
C GLY A 274 12.98 -21.65 -1.12
N ALA A 275 13.74 -20.84 -0.39
CA ALA A 275 15.19 -21.02 -0.25
C ALA A 275 15.50 -21.26 1.22
N PRO A 276 16.57 -21.99 1.57
CA PRO A 276 16.95 -22.19 2.96
C PRO A 276 17.19 -20.85 3.67
N GLY A 277 16.66 -20.71 4.88
CA GLY A 277 16.76 -19.48 5.67
C GLY A 277 15.54 -19.25 6.55
N SER A 278 15.41 -18.06 7.13
CA SER A 278 14.28 -17.75 8.01
C SER A 278 13.73 -16.36 7.80
N PHE A 279 12.43 -16.18 8.03
CA PHE A 279 11.78 -14.88 8.10
C PHE A 279 10.70 -14.87 9.19
N ASN A 280 10.26 -13.67 9.56
CA ASN A 280 9.25 -13.47 10.60
C ASN A 280 7.96 -12.94 10.01
N ILE A 281 6.83 -13.50 10.45
CA ILE A 281 5.51 -12.91 10.28
C ILE A 281 5.13 -12.28 11.62
N HIS A 282 4.94 -10.97 11.61
CA HIS A 282 4.62 -10.16 12.78
C HIS A 282 3.10 -9.94 12.88
N PHE A 283 2.60 -9.75 14.09
CA PHE A 283 1.22 -9.37 14.40
C PHE A 283 1.19 -8.71 15.79
N ASP A 284 0.15 -7.94 16.09
CA ASP A 284 0.06 -7.27 17.39
C ASP A 284 -0.72 -8.09 18.44
N ASP A 285 -0.72 -7.59 19.67
CA ASP A 285 -1.42 -8.20 20.80
C ASP A 285 -2.96 -8.20 20.65
N GLN A 286 -3.52 -7.42 19.72
CA GLN A 286 -4.97 -7.49 19.45
C GLN A 286 -5.38 -8.82 18.77
N TRP A 287 -4.40 -9.63 18.38
CA TRP A 287 -4.60 -11.02 17.98
C TRP A 287 -4.70 -11.98 19.18
N GLY A 288 -4.73 -11.48 20.42
CA GLY A 288 -5.34 -12.09 21.62
C GLY A 288 -5.05 -13.56 21.88
N SER A 289 -5.84 -14.46 21.29
CA SER A 289 -5.69 -15.92 21.32
C SER A 289 -4.46 -16.44 20.55
N GLY A 290 -3.73 -15.53 19.90
CA GLY A 290 -2.63 -15.81 18.99
C GLY A 290 -3.10 -15.95 17.56
N VAL A 291 -2.29 -16.62 16.75
CA VAL A 291 -2.58 -16.87 15.35
C VAL A 291 -2.78 -18.36 15.08
N LYS A 292 -3.82 -18.67 14.31
CA LYS A 292 -3.93 -19.95 13.61
C LYS A 292 -3.10 -19.86 12.32
N ILE A 293 -2.27 -20.87 12.10
CA ILE A 293 -1.42 -20.97 10.91
C ILE A 293 -1.83 -22.24 10.18
N ALA A 294 -2.02 -22.13 8.87
CA ALA A 294 -2.29 -23.28 8.01
C ALA A 294 -1.24 -23.32 6.90
N ALA A 295 -0.63 -24.48 6.71
CA ALA A 295 0.15 -24.80 5.52
C ALA A 295 -0.82 -25.17 4.40
N GLU A 296 -0.92 -24.34 3.38
CA GLU A 296 -1.75 -24.60 2.20
C GLU A 296 -0.94 -25.31 1.10
N GLU A 297 0.36 -25.02 1.04
CA GLU A 297 1.34 -25.70 0.19
C GLU A 297 2.66 -25.87 0.95
N GLY A 298 3.27 -27.04 0.82
CA GLY A 298 4.43 -27.47 1.63
C GLY A 298 4.05 -28.21 2.91
N THR A 299 5.00 -28.93 3.49
CA THR A 299 4.81 -29.80 4.65
C THR A 299 5.59 -29.30 5.85
N GLU A 300 4.90 -28.88 6.92
CA GLU A 300 5.53 -28.52 8.19
C GLU A 300 6.28 -29.75 8.77
N GLY A 301 7.51 -29.53 9.24
CA GLY A 301 8.43 -30.57 9.71
C GLY A 301 9.38 -31.09 8.62
N GLU A 302 8.98 -31.07 7.34
CA GLU A 302 9.83 -31.48 6.21
C GLU A 302 10.38 -30.25 5.46
N ASP A 303 9.49 -29.40 4.97
CA ASP A 303 9.81 -28.25 4.13
C ASP A 303 10.15 -27.01 4.98
N PHE A 304 9.45 -26.84 6.10
CA PHE A 304 9.69 -25.72 7.00
C PHE A 304 9.30 -26.07 8.45
N GLU A 305 9.77 -25.28 9.40
CA GLU A 305 9.36 -25.30 10.80
C GLU A 305 8.78 -23.96 11.21
N LEU A 306 7.79 -23.99 12.11
CA LEU A 306 7.15 -22.80 12.67
C LEU A 306 7.48 -22.67 14.15
N THR A 307 8.05 -21.53 14.54
CA THR A 307 8.22 -21.17 15.96
C THR A 307 7.28 -20.03 16.28
N LYS A 308 6.31 -20.28 17.17
CA LYS A 308 5.33 -19.29 17.61
C LYS A 308 5.81 -18.58 18.87
N GLU A 309 5.84 -17.26 18.83
CA GLU A 309 6.13 -16.41 19.98
C GLU A 309 5.07 -15.31 20.09
N ARG A 310 5.05 -14.57 21.20
CA ARG A 310 4.14 -13.43 21.33
C ARG A 310 4.48 -12.38 20.26
N GLY A 311 3.50 -12.05 19.44
CA GLY A 311 3.59 -11.02 18.39
C GLY A 311 4.39 -11.41 17.14
N LYS A 312 4.86 -12.67 17.02
CA LYS A 312 5.54 -13.14 15.82
C LYS A 312 5.47 -14.65 15.62
N VAL A 313 5.61 -15.07 14.38
CA VAL A 313 5.90 -16.44 13.98
C VAL A 313 7.16 -16.43 13.13
N THR A 314 8.15 -17.21 13.53
CA THR A 314 9.33 -17.47 12.72
C THR A 314 9.06 -18.65 11.80
N VAL A 315 9.28 -18.47 10.50
CA VAL A 315 9.26 -19.54 9.50
C VAL A 315 10.70 -19.89 9.18
N LEU A 316 11.14 -21.10 9.54
CA LEU A 316 12.44 -21.64 9.16
C LEU A 316 12.27 -22.55 7.94
N VAL A 317 12.75 -22.12 6.79
CA VAL A 317 12.70 -22.88 5.52
C VAL A 317 13.90 -23.82 5.46
N LYS A 318 13.65 -25.12 5.27
CA LYS A 318 14.66 -26.16 5.23
C LYS A 318 15.20 -26.38 3.82
N ASP A 319 16.35 -27.04 3.71
CA ASP A 319 16.95 -27.44 2.42
C ASP A 319 16.01 -28.27 1.55
N ALA A 320 15.17 -29.11 2.17
CA ALA A 320 14.18 -29.92 1.46
C ALA A 320 13.14 -29.08 0.70
N ALA A 321 12.92 -27.82 1.09
CA ALA A 321 11.99 -26.91 0.45
C ALA A 321 12.61 -26.05 -0.66
N LYS A 322 13.89 -26.25 -0.97
CA LYS A 322 14.55 -25.49 -2.02
C LYS A 322 13.77 -25.62 -3.33
N ASP A 323 13.43 -24.48 -3.93
CA ASP A 323 12.68 -24.35 -5.17
C ASP A 323 11.24 -24.92 -5.12
N LYS A 324 10.75 -25.33 -3.94
CA LYS A 324 9.35 -25.73 -3.74
C LYS A 324 8.47 -24.51 -3.53
N LYS A 325 7.24 -24.56 -4.04
CA LYS A 325 6.22 -23.58 -3.68
C LYS A 325 5.78 -23.84 -2.24
N LEU A 326 5.84 -22.81 -1.42
CA LEU A 326 5.32 -22.81 -0.06
C LEU A 326 4.18 -21.79 0.02
N ARG A 327 3.17 -22.11 0.82
CA ARG A 327 2.05 -21.22 1.07
C ARG A 327 1.53 -21.43 2.47
N ILE A 328 1.48 -20.34 3.22
CA ILE A 328 0.93 -20.32 4.57
C ILE A 328 -0.13 -19.24 4.68
N SER A 329 -1.14 -19.50 5.50
CA SER A 329 -2.09 -18.49 5.92
C SER A 329 -2.09 -18.29 7.42
N VAL A 330 -2.20 -17.03 7.83
CA VAL A 330 -2.18 -16.58 9.23
C VAL A 330 -3.50 -15.87 9.51
N ALA A 331 -4.30 -16.43 10.41
CA ALA A 331 -5.61 -15.92 10.81
C ALA A 331 -5.68 -15.79 12.34
N ARG A 332 -6.65 -15.02 12.85
CA ARG A 332 -6.93 -14.97 14.29
C ARG A 332 -7.34 -16.36 14.76
N ALA A 333 -6.83 -16.77 15.93
CA ALA A 333 -7.05 -18.10 16.49
C ALA A 333 -8.44 -18.27 17.10
#